data_AF-E1JTY6-F1
#
_entry.id   AF-E1JTY6-F1
#
_cell.length_a   1.000
_cell.length_b   1.000
_cell.length_c   1.000
_cell.angle_alpha   90.00
_cell.angle_beta   90.00
_cell.angle_gamma   90.00
#
_symmetry.space_group_name_H-M   'P 1'
#
loop_
_entity.id
_entity.type
_entity.pdbx_description
1 polymer ?
#
loop_
_entity_poly.entity_id
_entity_poly.type
_entity_poly.pdbx_seq_one_letter_code
_entity_poly.pdbx_strand_id
1 'polypeptide(L)'
;MFAFLTGPMLWLSFAIFVIGCAWRVVKYVRGLDWQLDRVPYGYYRELAVKGALKSIFHWLTPYGSRSWRLKPLYTAAFFLLHVGLVIVPLFLFAHVMLVSERFGLSWPTLPAGLADALTVLAMAAGVFILLRRFALPEVRIITTAHDLWVMAISLAPLLTGFVAAHQSGDHSGWLLAHIVTGEIWLVAIPFTKLSHVVLFFCSRAQIGVDFGVKRGGQRGRGIVW
;
A
#
# COMPACT_ATOMS: atom_id res chain seq x y z
N MET A 1 13.97 21.03 16.62
CA MET A 1 13.89 19.96 15.61
C MET A 1 12.59 19.17 15.70
N PHE A 2 12.29 18.51 16.82
CA PHE A 2 11.05 17.72 17.00
C PHE A 2 9.76 18.49 16.68
N ALA A 3 9.60 19.71 17.19
CA ALA A 3 8.43 20.55 16.91
C ALA A 3 8.27 20.96 15.43
N PHE A 4 9.38 21.05 14.69
CA PHE A 4 9.34 21.32 13.25
C PHE A 4 8.85 20.10 12.47
N LEU A 5 9.41 18.91 12.80
CA LEU A 5 9.03 17.64 12.19
C LEU A 5 7.54 17.34 12.47
N THR A 6 7.15 17.30 13.74
CA THR A 6 5.76 17.01 14.16
C THR A 6 4.75 18.14 13.91
N GLY A 7 5.19 19.26 13.34
CA GLY A 7 4.37 20.44 13.07
C GLY A 7 4.37 20.77 11.57
N PRO A 8 5.03 21.86 11.12
CA PRO A 8 5.02 22.30 9.73
C PRO A 8 5.40 21.20 8.71
N MET A 9 6.41 20.39 9.00
CA MET A 9 6.91 19.39 8.06
C MET A 9 5.95 18.20 7.91
N LEU A 10 5.33 17.75 9.00
CA LEU A 10 4.29 16.73 8.97
C LEU A 10 3.09 17.18 8.12
N TRP A 11 2.63 18.43 8.28
CA TRP A 11 1.54 18.98 7.46
C TRP A 11 1.90 19.07 5.98
N LEU A 12 3.13 19.48 5.66
CA LEU A 12 3.63 19.47 4.28
C LEU A 12 3.65 18.05 3.72
N SER A 13 4.12 17.08 4.49
CA SER A 13 4.19 15.67 4.10
C SER A 13 2.79 15.09 3.83
N PHE A 14 1.81 15.39 4.70
CA PHE A 14 0.41 15.03 4.46
C PHE A 14 -0.17 15.71 3.22
N ALA A 15 0.08 17.02 3.02
CA ALA A 15 -0.41 17.73 1.85
C ALA A 15 0.14 17.12 0.55
N ILE A 16 1.46 16.83 0.51
CA ILE A 16 2.09 16.17 -0.64
C ILE A 16 1.49 14.78 -0.86
N PHE A 17 1.35 13.98 0.20
CA PHE A 17 0.76 12.64 0.12
C PHE A 17 -0.67 12.68 -0.43
N VAL A 18 -1.55 13.49 0.15
CA VAL A 18 -2.98 13.55 -0.21
C VAL A 18 -3.16 14.13 -1.61
N ILE A 19 -2.59 15.31 -1.88
CA ILE A 19 -2.71 15.99 -3.18
C ILE A 19 -2.05 15.15 -4.26
N GLY A 20 -0.87 14.60 -3.98
CA GLY A 20 -0.14 13.74 -4.91
C GLY A 20 -0.93 12.46 -5.26
N CYS A 21 -1.51 11.78 -4.27
CA CYS A 21 -2.34 10.60 -4.51
C CYS A 21 -3.61 10.95 -5.31
N ALA A 22 -4.29 12.04 -4.95
CA ALA A 22 -5.46 12.52 -5.69
C ALA A 22 -5.10 12.83 -7.16
N TRP A 23 -3.96 13.50 -7.39
CA TRP A 23 -3.44 13.77 -8.72
C TRP A 23 -3.14 12.50 -9.51
N ARG A 24 -2.55 11.48 -8.88
CA ARG A 24 -2.29 10.18 -9.52
C ARG A 24 -3.59 9.50 -9.96
N VAL A 25 -4.62 9.52 -9.12
CA VAL A 25 -5.95 8.99 -9.46
C VAL A 25 -6.57 9.78 -10.61
N VAL A 26 -6.54 11.11 -10.56
CA VAL A 26 -7.08 11.98 -11.64
C VAL A 26 -6.35 11.70 -12.96
N LYS A 27 -5.02 11.64 -12.96
CA LYS A 27 -4.23 11.30 -14.16
C LYS A 27 -4.56 9.90 -14.68
N TYR A 28 -4.71 8.92 -13.78
CA TYR A 28 -5.09 7.56 -14.18
C TYR A 28 -6.43 7.58 -14.93
N VAL A 29 -7.47 8.16 -14.32
CA VAL A 29 -8.81 8.23 -14.93
C VAL A 29 -8.79 9.02 -16.23
N ARG A 30 -8.10 10.17 -16.26
CA ARG A 30 -7.98 11.01 -17.46
C ARG A 30 -7.21 10.33 -18.60
N GLY A 31 -6.26 9.46 -18.28
CA GLY A 31 -5.48 8.68 -19.24
C GLY A 31 -6.20 7.46 -19.81
N LEU A 32 -7.33 7.04 -19.21
CA LEU A 32 -8.16 5.97 -19.78
C LEU A 32 -8.83 6.43 -21.07
N ASP A 33 -8.88 5.54 -22.06
CA ASP A 33 -9.50 5.81 -23.35
C ASP A 33 -11.01 6.03 -23.19
N TRP A 34 -11.54 7.15 -23.71
CA TRP A 34 -12.96 7.47 -23.54
C TRP A 34 -13.87 6.45 -24.23
N GLN A 35 -13.48 5.95 -25.39
CA GLN A 35 -14.30 5.07 -26.23
C GLN A 35 -14.22 3.61 -25.77
N LEU A 36 -13.03 3.15 -25.41
CA LEU A 36 -12.82 1.77 -24.98
C LEU A 36 -13.06 1.60 -23.49
N ASP A 37 -12.59 2.52 -22.64
CA ASP A 37 -12.52 2.31 -21.19
C ASP A 37 -13.69 2.87 -20.41
N ARG A 38 -14.26 4.00 -20.83
CA ARG A 38 -15.29 4.70 -20.06
C ARG A 38 -16.73 4.35 -20.45
N VAL A 39 -16.96 3.83 -21.66
CA VAL A 39 -18.29 3.42 -22.14
C VAL A 39 -18.97 2.40 -21.20
N PRO A 40 -18.28 1.35 -20.71
CA PRO A 40 -18.88 0.40 -19.77
C PRO A 40 -19.29 0.99 -18.42
N TYR A 41 -18.65 2.07 -17.97
CA TYR A 41 -18.98 2.71 -16.69
C TYR A 41 -20.34 3.39 -16.74
N GLY A 42 -20.71 3.96 -17.88
CA GLY A 42 -21.99 4.64 -18.09
C GLY A 42 -23.11 3.68 -18.45
N TYR A 43 -22.89 2.80 -19.42
CA TYR A 43 -23.96 2.00 -20.01
C TYR A 43 -24.25 0.68 -19.26
N TYR A 44 -23.24 0.09 -18.59
CA TYR A 44 -23.37 -1.18 -17.86
C TYR A 44 -22.90 -1.04 -16.41
N ARG A 45 -23.31 0.05 -15.76
CA ARG A 45 -22.83 0.46 -14.44
C ARG A 45 -22.88 -0.65 -13.39
N GLU A 46 -23.97 -1.40 -13.31
CA GLU A 46 -24.09 -2.48 -12.32
C GLU A 46 -23.08 -3.61 -12.54
N LEU A 47 -22.94 -4.08 -13.78
CA LEU A 47 -21.98 -5.14 -14.12
C LEU A 47 -20.54 -4.63 -13.95
N ALA A 48 -20.27 -3.36 -14.30
CA ALA A 48 -18.99 -2.72 -14.09
C ALA A 48 -18.63 -2.67 -12.60
N VAL A 49 -19.54 -2.21 -11.74
CA VAL A 49 -19.33 -2.18 -10.27
C VAL A 49 -19.12 -3.59 -9.72
N LYS A 50 -19.94 -4.57 -10.11
CA LYS A 50 -19.78 -5.97 -9.69
C LYS A 50 -18.43 -6.54 -10.13
N GLY A 51 -18.01 -6.30 -11.38
CA GLY A 51 -16.73 -6.74 -11.91
C GLY A 51 -15.54 -6.10 -11.19
N ALA A 52 -15.59 -4.79 -10.96
CA ALA A 52 -14.58 -4.02 -10.24
C ALA A 52 -14.41 -4.53 -8.80
N LEU A 53 -15.50 -4.62 -8.04
CA LEU A 53 -15.48 -5.10 -6.66
C LEU A 53 -14.98 -6.54 -6.57
N LYS A 54 -15.48 -7.44 -7.43
CA LYS A 54 -15.02 -8.83 -7.48
C LYS A 54 -13.51 -8.92 -7.69
N SER A 55 -12.98 -8.14 -8.63
CA SER A 55 -11.54 -8.08 -8.90
C SER A 55 -10.75 -7.53 -7.70
N ILE A 56 -11.20 -6.46 -7.06
CA ILE A 56 -10.52 -5.88 -5.89
C ILE A 56 -10.48 -6.88 -4.74
N PHE A 57 -11.63 -7.42 -4.33
CA PHE A 57 -11.71 -8.33 -3.18
C PHE A 57 -10.92 -9.62 -3.39
N HIS A 58 -10.93 -10.17 -4.60
CA HIS A 58 -10.20 -11.40 -4.90
C HIS A 58 -8.67 -11.23 -4.85
N TRP A 59 -8.18 -9.99 -5.02
CA TRP A 59 -6.75 -9.68 -4.88
C TRP A 59 -6.37 -9.21 -3.48
N LEU A 60 -7.30 -8.64 -2.71
CA LEU A 60 -7.12 -8.34 -1.28
C LEU A 60 -7.20 -9.58 -0.39
N THR A 61 -7.84 -10.65 -0.86
CA THR A 61 -7.96 -11.90 -0.07
C THR A 61 -6.73 -12.78 -0.30
N PRO A 62 -5.98 -13.15 0.76
CA PRO A 62 -4.89 -14.11 0.65
C PRO A 62 -5.36 -15.39 -0.05
N TYR A 63 -4.58 -15.87 -1.02
CA TYR A 63 -4.90 -17.07 -1.80
C TYR A 63 -6.21 -17.02 -2.61
N GLY A 64 -6.89 -15.87 -2.70
CA GLY A 64 -8.08 -15.71 -3.52
C GLY A 64 -7.78 -15.96 -5.00
N SER A 65 -6.84 -15.20 -5.55
CA SER A 65 -6.43 -15.33 -6.95
C SER A 65 -5.63 -16.61 -7.25
N ARG A 66 -5.72 -17.10 -8.50
CA ARG A 66 -4.88 -18.21 -8.98
C ARG A 66 -3.39 -17.87 -8.84
N SER A 67 -3.00 -16.63 -9.13
CA SER A 67 -1.61 -16.18 -9.03
C SER A 67 -1.07 -16.26 -7.60
N TRP A 68 -1.90 -15.97 -6.59
CA TRP A 68 -1.54 -16.15 -5.18
C TRP A 68 -1.34 -17.63 -4.83
N ARG A 69 -2.26 -18.50 -5.27
CA ARG A 69 -2.16 -19.94 -5.01
C ARG A 69 -0.95 -20.61 -5.66
N LEU A 70 -0.50 -20.13 -6.82
CA LEU A 70 0.69 -20.67 -7.50
C LEU A 70 2.01 -20.34 -6.79
N LYS A 71 2.05 -19.31 -5.94
CA LYS A 71 3.26 -18.87 -5.23
C LYS A 71 2.95 -18.68 -3.75
N PRO A 72 2.68 -19.77 -3.00
CA PRO A 72 2.09 -19.64 -1.67
C PRO A 72 3.01 -19.01 -0.63
N LEU A 73 4.32 -19.28 -0.69
CA LEU A 73 5.30 -18.67 0.21
C LEU A 73 5.46 -17.17 -0.05
N TYR A 74 5.54 -16.78 -1.32
CA TYR A 74 5.58 -15.37 -1.70
C TYR A 74 4.29 -14.64 -1.32
N THR A 75 3.14 -15.30 -1.44
CA THR A 75 1.85 -14.76 -1.01
C THR A 75 1.84 -14.50 0.49
N ALA A 76 2.25 -15.46 1.31
CA ALA A 76 2.34 -15.28 2.76
C ALA A 76 3.22 -14.08 3.11
N ALA A 77 4.44 -14.00 2.55
CA ALA A 77 5.34 -12.87 2.78
C ALA A 77 4.75 -11.54 2.31
N PHE A 78 4.15 -11.50 1.12
CA PHE A 78 3.49 -10.30 0.59
C PHE A 78 2.41 -9.81 1.56
N PHE A 79 1.52 -10.68 2.01
CA PHE A 79 0.44 -10.30 2.92
C PHE A 79 0.94 -9.93 4.31
N LEU A 80 1.92 -10.64 4.86
CA LEU A 80 2.52 -10.28 6.15
C LEU A 80 3.15 -8.88 6.12
N LEU A 81 3.89 -8.56 5.05
CA LEU A 81 4.45 -7.22 4.85
C LEU A 81 3.35 -6.15 4.80
N HIS A 82 2.31 -6.34 3.99
CA HIS A 82 1.26 -5.33 3.81
C HIS A 82 0.37 -5.20 5.05
N VAL A 83 0.05 -6.31 5.72
CA VAL A 83 -0.69 -6.29 6.99
C VAL A 83 0.12 -5.51 8.02
N GLY A 84 1.42 -5.75 8.17
CA GLY A 84 2.24 -4.94 9.08
C GLY A 84 2.29 -3.47 8.70
N LEU A 85 2.54 -3.14 7.43
CA LEU A 85 2.62 -1.76 6.94
C LEU A 85 1.32 -0.97 7.06
N VAL A 86 0.17 -1.63 7.07
CA VAL A 86 -1.15 -0.96 7.15
C VAL A 86 -1.71 -1.03 8.56
N ILE A 87 -1.76 -2.22 9.15
CA ILE A 87 -2.45 -2.45 10.42
C ILE A 87 -1.63 -1.91 11.60
N VAL A 88 -0.29 -2.02 11.59
CA VAL A 88 0.51 -1.50 12.71
C VAL A 88 0.42 0.04 12.80
N PRO A 89 0.71 0.84 11.75
CA PRO A 89 0.63 2.29 11.88
C PRO A 89 -0.78 2.81 12.20
N LEU A 90 -1.83 2.12 11.74
CA LEU A 90 -3.21 2.54 11.99
C LEU A 90 -3.69 2.18 13.40
N PHE A 91 -3.27 1.05 13.98
CA PHE A 91 -3.84 0.53 15.23
C PHE A 91 -2.84 0.48 16.40
N LEU A 92 -1.58 0.86 16.20
CA LEU A 92 -0.62 0.99 17.30
C LEU A 92 -1.05 2.12 18.24
N PHE A 93 -1.03 1.84 19.55
CA PHE A 93 -1.45 2.78 20.59
C PHE A 93 -0.86 4.19 20.44
N ALA A 94 0.45 4.30 20.21
CA ALA A 94 1.11 5.60 20.08
C ALA A 94 0.58 6.44 18.90
N HIS A 95 0.25 5.81 17.77
CA HIS A 95 -0.30 6.51 16.61
C HIS A 95 -1.75 6.93 16.85
N VAL A 96 -2.56 6.07 17.48
CA VAL A 96 -3.96 6.39 17.83
C VAL A 96 -4.01 7.51 18.86
N MET A 97 -3.14 7.48 19.87
CA MET A 97 -3.02 8.55 20.87
C MET A 97 -2.70 9.89 20.20
N LEU A 98 -1.72 9.92 19.28
CA LEU A 98 -1.37 11.12 18.54
C LEU A 98 -2.56 11.68 17.74
N VAL A 99 -3.36 10.81 17.12
CA VAL A 99 -4.57 11.23 16.39
C VAL A 99 -5.63 11.76 17.36
N SER A 100 -5.79 11.13 18.52
CA SER A 100 -6.72 11.57 19.56
C SER A 100 -6.37 12.96 20.08
N GLU A 101 -5.10 13.22 20.37
CA GLU A 101 -4.63 14.53 20.85
C GLU A 101 -4.78 15.64 19.81
N ARG A 102 -4.62 15.32 18.51
CA ARG A 102 -4.64 16.31 17.43
C ARG A 102 -6.02 16.57 16.83
N PHE A 103 -6.84 15.53 16.75
CA PHE A 103 -8.12 15.56 16.02
C PHE A 103 -9.33 15.19 16.91
N GLY A 104 -9.11 14.76 18.15
CA GLY A 104 -10.19 14.28 19.03
C GLY A 104 -10.80 12.96 18.59
N LEU A 105 -10.15 12.23 17.67
CA LEU A 105 -10.63 10.95 17.14
C LEU A 105 -9.83 9.79 17.76
N SER A 106 -10.52 8.74 18.19
CA SER A 106 -9.88 7.52 18.69
C SER A 106 -10.63 6.28 18.23
N TRP A 107 -9.93 5.15 18.17
CA TRP A 107 -10.46 3.85 17.80
C TRP A 107 -9.68 2.72 18.51
N PRO A 108 -10.13 1.46 18.45
CA PRO A 108 -9.46 0.36 19.15
C PRO A 108 -8.00 0.20 18.74
N THR A 109 -7.14 -0.14 19.70
CA THR A 109 -5.70 -0.34 19.47
C THR A 109 -5.33 -1.83 19.54
N LEU A 110 -4.22 -2.21 18.90
CA LEU A 110 -3.65 -3.55 19.01
C LEU A 110 -3.02 -3.76 20.40
N PRO A 111 -3.06 -4.99 20.94
CA PRO A 111 -2.21 -5.39 22.05
C PRO A 111 -0.73 -5.23 21.67
N ALA A 112 0.10 -4.73 22.60
CA ALA A 112 1.52 -4.43 22.33
C ALA A 112 2.28 -5.61 21.71
N GLY A 113 2.19 -6.80 22.32
CA GLY A 113 2.88 -7.99 21.80
C GLY A 113 2.41 -8.42 20.40
N LEU A 114 1.14 -8.16 20.04
CA LEU A 114 0.66 -8.43 18.68
C LEU A 114 1.22 -7.40 17.69
N ALA A 115 1.28 -6.12 18.06
CA ALA A 115 1.88 -5.09 17.23
C ALA A 115 3.37 -5.36 16.98
N ASP A 116 4.11 -5.80 18.01
CA ASP A 116 5.52 -6.19 17.90
C ASP A 116 5.69 -7.39 16.99
N ALA A 117 4.90 -8.45 17.19
CA ALA A 117 4.94 -9.64 16.34
C ALA A 117 4.65 -9.31 14.87
N LEU A 118 3.61 -8.51 14.60
CA LEU A 118 3.28 -8.07 13.24
C LEU A 118 4.40 -7.23 12.61
N THR A 119 5.03 -6.35 13.40
CA THR A 119 6.15 -5.51 12.93
C THR A 119 7.36 -6.36 12.55
N VAL A 120 7.76 -7.30 13.43
CA VAL A 120 8.88 -8.21 13.17
C VAL A 120 8.60 -9.12 11.98
N LEU A 121 7.40 -9.70 11.90
CA LEU A 121 7.01 -10.54 10.77
C LEU A 121 6.98 -9.77 9.45
N ALA A 122 6.51 -8.52 9.46
CA ALA A 122 6.50 -7.67 8.27
C ALA A 122 7.91 -7.29 7.84
N MET A 123 8.82 -6.97 8.77
CA MET A 123 10.23 -6.73 8.46
C MET A 123 10.88 -7.99 7.87
N ALA A 124 10.69 -9.16 8.49
CA ALA A 124 11.22 -10.43 8.00
C ALA A 124 10.68 -10.76 6.59
N ALA A 125 9.38 -10.55 6.36
CA ALA A 125 8.76 -10.72 5.06
C ALA A 125 9.30 -9.73 4.00
N GLY A 126 9.53 -8.48 4.40
CA GLY A 126 10.15 -7.46 3.57
C GLY A 126 11.57 -7.83 3.13
N VAL A 127 12.39 -8.32 4.07
CA VAL A 127 13.74 -8.84 3.81
C VAL A 127 13.67 -10.06 2.88
N PHE A 128 12.76 -10.99 3.12
CA PHE A 128 12.55 -12.14 2.23
C PHE A 128 12.20 -11.71 0.80
N ILE A 129 11.28 -10.76 0.63
CA ILE A 129 10.89 -10.23 -0.69
C ILE A 129 12.08 -9.53 -1.36
N LEU A 130 12.90 -8.80 -0.60
CA LEU A 130 14.11 -8.15 -1.09
C LEU A 130 15.15 -9.19 -1.55
N LEU A 131 15.46 -10.19 -0.73
CA LEU A 131 16.39 -11.28 -1.08
C LEU A 131 15.94 -12.03 -2.33
N ARG A 132 14.63 -12.28 -2.47
CA ARG A 132 14.03 -12.90 -3.66
C ARG A 132 14.34 -12.14 -4.94
N ARG A 133 14.49 -10.80 -4.90
CA ARG A 133 14.86 -10.00 -6.09
C ARG A 133 16.27 -10.28 -6.58
N PHE A 134 17.16 -10.75 -5.71
CA PHE A 134 18.54 -11.10 -6.07
C PHE A 134 18.70 -12.59 -6.37
N ALA A 135 17.94 -13.45 -5.68
CA ALA A 135 18.04 -14.90 -5.81
C ALA A 135 17.37 -15.45 -7.08
N LEU A 136 16.24 -14.88 -7.51
CA LEU A 136 15.46 -15.41 -8.65
C LEU A 136 15.76 -14.63 -9.94
N PRO A 137 16.29 -15.28 -11.00
CA PRO A 137 16.65 -14.61 -12.26
C PRO A 137 15.49 -13.83 -12.88
N GLU A 138 14.26 -14.34 -12.79
CA GLU A 138 13.06 -13.76 -13.40
C GLU A 138 12.68 -12.42 -12.77
N VAL A 139 13.03 -12.21 -11.49
CA VAL A 139 12.79 -10.96 -10.78
C VAL A 139 14.00 -10.05 -10.87
N ARG A 140 15.21 -10.63 -10.87
CA ARG A 140 16.47 -9.89 -10.94
C ARG A 140 16.60 -9.11 -12.23
N ILE A 141 16.23 -9.72 -13.37
CA ILE A 141 16.35 -9.07 -14.69
C ILE A 141 15.49 -7.81 -14.85
N ILE A 142 14.40 -7.71 -14.09
CA ILE A 142 13.49 -6.55 -14.09
C ILE A 142 13.66 -5.64 -12.86
N THR A 143 14.62 -5.95 -11.98
CA THR A 143 14.85 -5.16 -10.76
C THR A 143 15.72 -3.95 -11.07
N THR A 144 15.23 -2.76 -10.71
CA THR A 144 15.95 -1.49 -10.90
C THR A 144 16.43 -0.94 -9.55
N ALA A 145 17.40 -0.02 -9.55
CA ALA A 145 17.83 0.68 -8.33
C ALA A 145 16.65 1.36 -7.61
N HIS A 146 15.69 1.88 -8.39
CA HIS A 146 14.46 2.46 -7.86
C HIS A 146 13.61 1.45 -7.06
N ASP A 147 13.58 0.16 -7.44
CA ASP A 147 12.88 -0.87 -6.66
C ASP A 147 13.52 -1.10 -5.29
N LEU A 148 14.85 -1.04 -5.23
CA LEU A 148 15.60 -1.22 -3.98
C LEU A 148 15.38 -0.04 -3.04
N TRP A 149 15.39 1.19 -3.55
CA TRP A 149 15.07 2.38 -2.76
C TRP A 149 13.65 2.36 -2.21
N VAL A 150 12.66 1.95 -3.02
CA VAL A 150 11.27 1.80 -2.55
C VAL A 150 11.17 0.78 -1.41
N MET A 151 11.89 -0.35 -1.51
CA MET A 151 11.94 -1.33 -0.43
C MET A 151 12.57 -0.76 0.85
N ALA A 152 13.71 -0.06 0.73
CA ALA A 152 14.38 0.56 1.87
C ALA A 152 13.48 1.60 2.56
N ILE A 153 12.86 2.49 1.79
CA ILE A 153 11.94 3.52 2.32
C ILE A 153 10.73 2.87 3.00
N SER A 154 10.21 1.76 2.48
CA SER A 154 9.04 1.08 3.08
C SER A 154 9.37 0.38 4.40
N LEU A 155 10.58 -0.17 4.54
CA LEU A 155 10.99 -0.88 5.75
C LEU A 155 11.58 0.05 6.82
N ALA A 156 12.08 1.22 6.44
CA ALA A 156 12.72 2.15 7.38
C ALA A 156 11.80 2.61 8.53
N PRO A 157 10.52 2.99 8.31
CA PRO A 157 9.61 3.36 9.40
C PRO A 157 9.33 2.21 10.36
N LEU A 158 9.20 0.97 9.85
CA LEU A 158 9.00 -0.21 10.69
C LEU A 158 10.21 -0.45 11.59
N LEU A 159 11.41 -0.41 11.02
CA LEU A 159 12.66 -0.63 11.76
C LEU A 159 12.88 0.46 12.81
N THR A 160 12.86 1.72 12.40
CA THR A 160 13.09 2.85 13.31
C THR A 160 12.02 2.96 14.39
N GLY A 161 10.76 2.69 14.06
CA GLY A 161 9.64 2.72 15.01
C GLY A 161 9.72 1.58 16.02
N PHE A 162 10.04 0.36 15.56
CA PHE A 162 10.22 -0.79 16.44
C PHE A 162 11.35 -0.55 17.44
N VAL A 163 12.49 -0.04 16.95
CA VAL A 163 13.65 0.28 17.77
C VAL A 163 13.34 1.42 18.75
N ALA A 164 12.59 2.45 18.31
CA ALA A 164 12.15 3.54 19.18
C ALA A 164 11.21 3.06 20.29
N ALA A 165 10.33 2.09 20.03
CA ALA A 165 9.40 1.55 21.01
C ALA A 165 10.08 0.70 22.10
N HIS A 166 11.24 0.10 21.79
CA HIS A 166 11.94 -0.82 22.70
C HIS A 166 13.16 -0.22 23.39
N GLN A 167 13.62 0.95 22.97
CA GLN A 167 14.68 1.67 23.67
C GLN A 167 14.10 2.59 24.73
N SER A 168 14.49 2.39 25.99
CA SER A 168 14.16 3.28 27.10
C SER A 168 15.05 4.52 27.04
N GLY A 169 14.46 5.67 26.74
CA GLY A 169 15.14 6.97 26.84
C GLY A 169 14.24 8.11 26.37
N ASP A 170 14.21 9.19 27.15
CA ASP A 170 13.50 10.41 26.78
C ASP A 170 14.12 10.96 25.49
N HIS A 171 13.31 11.05 24.42
CA HIS A 171 13.71 11.60 23.12
C HIS A 171 14.85 10.82 22.42
N SER A 172 14.72 9.50 22.32
CA SER A 172 15.68 8.69 21.55
C SER A 172 15.79 9.22 20.10
N GLY A 173 17.03 9.34 19.59
CA GLY A 173 17.25 9.69 18.19
C GLY A 173 16.50 8.78 17.20
N TRP A 174 16.11 7.59 17.66
CA TRP A 174 15.25 6.65 16.95
C TRP A 174 13.82 7.15 16.74
N LEU A 175 13.23 7.87 17.70
CA LEU A 175 11.92 8.51 17.51
C LEU A 175 11.98 9.57 16.40
N LEU A 176 13.04 10.39 16.41
CA LEU A 176 13.27 11.38 15.36
C LEU A 176 13.50 10.70 14.00
N ALA A 177 14.30 9.63 13.97
CA ALA A 177 14.51 8.83 12.76
C ALA A 177 13.19 8.19 12.27
N HIS A 178 12.32 7.73 13.18
CA HIS A 178 11.00 7.20 12.83
C HIS A 178 10.12 8.26 12.19
N ILE A 179 10.05 9.45 12.77
CA ILE A 179 9.29 10.57 12.21
C ILE A 179 9.82 10.94 10.82
N VAL A 180 11.14 11.12 10.67
CA VAL A 180 11.76 11.48 9.39
C VAL A 180 11.53 10.40 8.33
N THR A 181 11.71 9.13 8.68
CA THR A 181 11.49 8.03 7.72
C THR A 181 10.01 7.88 7.36
N GLY A 182 9.10 8.12 8.30
CA GLY A 182 7.65 8.17 8.06
C GLY A 182 7.26 9.31 7.12
N GLU A 183 7.78 10.52 7.33
CA GLU A 183 7.57 11.67 6.45
C GLU A 183 8.14 11.43 5.04
N ILE A 184 9.36 10.89 4.93
CA ILE A 184 9.95 10.49 3.65
C ILE A 184 9.05 9.46 2.96
N TRP A 185 8.52 8.50 3.70
CA TRP A 185 7.62 7.49 3.16
C TRP A 185 6.35 8.13 2.59
N LEU A 186 5.68 9.01 3.34
CA LEU A 186 4.49 9.75 2.90
C LEU A 186 4.76 10.59 1.64
N VAL A 187 5.86 11.35 1.63
CA VAL A 187 6.27 12.18 0.48
C VAL A 187 6.60 11.32 -0.74
N ALA A 188 7.24 10.16 -0.55
CA ALA A 188 7.63 9.26 -1.65
C ALA A 188 6.46 8.52 -2.29
N ILE A 189 5.33 8.33 -1.59
CA ILE A 189 4.18 7.56 -2.09
C ILE A 189 3.72 8.02 -3.49
N PRO A 190 3.33 9.28 -3.72
CA PRO A 190 2.75 9.69 -5.00
C PRO A 190 3.75 9.67 -6.17
N PHE A 191 5.05 9.73 -5.91
CA PHE A 191 6.09 9.86 -6.94
C PHE A 191 6.79 8.55 -7.30
N THR A 192 6.56 7.48 -6.54
CA THR A 192 7.25 6.20 -6.74
C THR A 192 6.27 5.06 -7.03
N LYS A 193 6.79 3.82 -7.07
CA LYS A 193 6.00 2.59 -7.17
C LYS A 193 5.09 2.37 -5.96
N LEU A 194 5.25 3.14 -4.88
CA LEU A 194 4.35 3.16 -3.73
C LEU A 194 2.98 3.76 -4.02
N SER A 195 2.83 4.52 -5.12
CA SER A 195 1.53 5.03 -5.57
C SER A 195 0.51 3.92 -5.88
N HIS A 196 0.94 2.65 -5.88
CA HIS A 196 0.03 1.50 -5.88
C HIS A 196 -0.96 1.52 -4.70
N VAL A 197 -0.69 2.22 -3.59
CA VAL A 197 -1.66 2.36 -2.49
C VAL A 197 -3.02 2.90 -2.96
N VAL A 198 -3.06 3.74 -4.00
CA VAL A 198 -4.31 4.17 -4.66
C VAL A 198 -4.49 3.53 -6.04
N LEU A 199 -3.42 3.42 -6.83
CA LEU A 199 -3.51 2.94 -8.21
C LEU A 199 -3.77 1.42 -8.32
N PHE A 200 -3.50 0.66 -7.27
CA PHE A 200 -3.94 -0.74 -7.19
C PHE A 200 -5.45 -0.83 -7.35
N PHE A 201 -6.21 -0.03 -6.60
CA PHE A 201 -7.67 -0.05 -6.67
C PHE A 201 -8.17 0.39 -8.04
N CYS A 202 -7.59 1.46 -8.61
CA CYS A 202 -7.98 1.92 -9.95
C CYS A 202 -7.73 0.85 -11.03
N SER A 203 -6.54 0.26 -11.04
CA SER A 203 -6.18 -0.77 -12.03
C SER A 203 -6.95 -2.07 -11.84
N ARG A 204 -7.14 -2.53 -10.60
CA ARG A 204 -7.95 -3.72 -10.32
C ARG A 204 -9.42 -3.51 -10.66
N ALA A 205 -9.97 -2.33 -10.36
CA ALA A 205 -11.32 -1.96 -10.78
C ALA A 205 -11.44 -2.04 -12.29
N GLN A 206 -10.53 -1.39 -13.03
CA GLN A 206 -10.59 -1.34 -14.48
C GLN A 206 -10.51 -2.73 -15.12
N ILE A 207 -9.53 -3.53 -14.72
CA ILE A 207 -9.40 -4.92 -15.19
C ILE A 207 -10.65 -5.74 -14.84
N GLY A 208 -11.23 -5.50 -13.67
CA GLY A 208 -12.49 -6.13 -13.26
C GLY A 208 -13.66 -5.77 -14.17
N VAL A 209 -13.77 -4.50 -14.58
CA VAL A 209 -14.76 -4.04 -15.56
C VAL A 209 -14.51 -4.66 -16.93
N ASP A 210 -13.26 -4.69 -17.41
CA ASP A 210 -12.90 -5.24 -18.71
C ASP A 210 -13.33 -6.71 -18.86
N PHE A 211 -13.00 -7.54 -17.87
CA PHE A 211 -13.39 -8.95 -17.87
C PHE A 211 -14.84 -9.20 -17.47
N GLY A 212 -15.47 -8.27 -16.73
CA GLY A 212 -16.89 -8.36 -16.37
C GLY A 212 -17.84 -7.97 -17.50
N VAL A 213 -17.46 -6.98 -18.32
CA VAL A 213 -18.33 -6.31 -19.29
C VAL A 213 -17.83 -6.44 -20.73
N LYS A 214 -16.57 -6.09 -21.03
CA LYS A 214 -16.10 -5.92 -22.42
C LYS A 214 -15.69 -7.22 -23.11
N ARG A 215 -14.95 -8.09 -22.43
CA ARG A 215 -14.31 -9.28 -23.04
C ARG A 215 -15.19 -10.54 -22.98
N GLY A 216 -16.49 -10.37 -23.22
CA GLY A 216 -17.45 -11.47 -23.22
C GLY A 216 -17.85 -12.01 -21.85
N GLY A 217 -17.55 -11.29 -20.75
CA GLY A 217 -17.76 -11.66 -19.34
C GLY A 217 -19.08 -12.35 -18.99
N GLN A 218 -19.98 -11.70 -18.23
CA GLN A 218 -21.30 -12.28 -17.92
C GLN A 218 -22.26 -12.34 -19.13
N ARG A 219 -21.78 -12.03 -20.33
CA ARG A 219 -22.60 -11.82 -21.53
C ARG A 219 -22.27 -12.73 -22.71
N GLY A 220 -21.34 -13.67 -22.55
CA GLY A 220 -21.31 -14.91 -23.36
C GLY A 220 -21.14 -14.74 -24.88
N ARG A 221 -20.63 -13.61 -25.36
CA ARG A 221 -20.12 -13.51 -26.73
C ARG A 221 -18.70 -13.00 -26.63
N GLY A 222 -17.75 -13.92 -26.83
CA GLY A 222 -16.33 -13.61 -26.90
C GLY A 222 -16.06 -12.50 -27.91
N ILE A 223 -14.85 -11.93 -27.82
CA ILE A 223 -14.39 -10.91 -28.74
C ILE A 223 -14.52 -11.47 -30.16
N VAL A 224 -15.38 -10.85 -30.97
CA VAL A 224 -15.38 -11.06 -32.42
C VAL A 224 -14.24 -10.18 -32.92
N TRP A 225 -13.09 -10.81 -33.18
CA TRP A 225 -11.98 -10.20 -33.90
C TRP A 225 -12.35 -10.03 -35.37
#